data_AF-A0A1Q4W3N0-F1
#
_entry.id   AF-A0A1Q4W3N0-F1
#
_cell.length_a   1.000
_cell.length_b   1.000
_cell.length_c   1.000
_cell.angle_alpha   90.00
_cell.angle_beta   90.00
_cell.angle_gamma   90.00
#
_symmetry.space_group_name_H-M   'P 1'
#
loop_
_entity.id
_entity.type
_entity.pdbx_description
1 polymer ?
#
loop_
_entity_poly.entity_id
_entity_poly.type
_entity_poly.pdbx_seq_one_letter_code
_entity_poly.pdbx_strand_id
1 'polypeptide(L)'
;MLAHLTDTARQLAAILWQQHTVYRDRTGGVVIRGEHVQRWISLSATGTRGEVLIRAGRILDGGTSAPARAETVLPLASGTGELAAACRRLLADITAGTAPEAPRAPEPVRDRPRPRKRAGTARIALWIVLATVASAAVLATLVAYSSYSAASGR
;
A
#
# COMPACT_ATOMS: atom_id res chain seq x y z
N MET A 1 -8.79 6.32 -16.28
CA MET A 1 -8.13 5.64 -15.13
C MET A 1 -9.12 5.26 -14.02
N LEU A 2 -9.81 6.20 -13.37
CA LEU A 2 -10.70 5.90 -12.23
C LEU A 2 -11.88 4.95 -12.58
N ALA A 3 -12.46 5.08 -13.77
CA ALA A 3 -13.48 4.15 -14.27
C ALA A 3 -12.93 2.73 -14.40
N HIS A 4 -11.72 2.58 -14.94
CA HIS A 4 -11.04 1.28 -15.06
C HIS A 4 -10.74 0.68 -13.68
N LEU A 5 -10.23 1.48 -12.73
CA LEU A 5 -10.00 1.03 -11.35
C LEU A 5 -11.29 0.58 -10.66
N THR A 6 -12.40 1.30 -10.89
CA THR A 6 -13.72 0.92 -10.37
C THR A 6 -14.21 -0.41 -10.96
N ASP A 7 -14.01 -0.61 -12.26
CA ASP A 7 -14.38 -1.86 -12.93
C ASP A 7 -13.53 -3.04 -12.44
N THR A 8 -12.21 -2.89 -12.37
CA THR A 8 -11.30 -3.88 -11.78
C THR A 8 -11.70 -4.22 -10.35
N ALA A 9 -12.05 -3.22 -9.53
CA ALA A 9 -12.48 -3.45 -8.15
C ALA A 9 -13.79 -4.26 -8.08
N ARG A 10 -14.75 -4.03 -8.97
CA ARG A 10 -15.98 -4.84 -9.04
C ARG A 10 -15.71 -6.28 -9.45
N GLN A 11 -14.85 -6.49 -10.45
CA GLN A 11 -14.44 -7.84 -10.86
C GLN A 11 -13.73 -8.57 -9.71
N LEU A 12 -12.81 -7.90 -9.03
CA LEU A 12 -12.13 -8.46 -7.85
C LEU A 12 -13.12 -8.78 -6.74
N ALA A 13 -14.09 -7.91 -6.46
CA ALA A 13 -15.09 -8.14 -5.44
C ALA A 13 -15.88 -9.43 -5.70
N ALA A 14 -16.31 -9.65 -6.94
CA ALA A 14 -17.01 -10.86 -7.36
C ALA A 14 -16.16 -12.14 -7.23
N ILE A 15 -14.84 -12.05 -7.44
CA ILE A 15 -13.92 -13.19 -7.31
C ILE A 15 -13.61 -13.50 -5.84
N LEU A 16 -13.47 -12.45 -5.02
CA LEU A 16 -13.02 -12.60 -3.63
C LEU A 16 -14.15 -13.05 -2.72
N TRP A 17 -15.35 -12.52 -2.91
CA TRP A 17 -16.43 -12.61 -1.93
C TRP A 17 -17.81 -12.77 -2.57
N GLN A 18 -18.60 -13.71 -2.05
CA GLN A 18 -19.98 -13.92 -2.46
C GLN A 18 -20.86 -12.70 -2.14
N GLN A 19 -20.69 -12.10 -0.97
CA GLN A 19 -21.40 -10.89 -0.54
C GLN A 19 -20.41 -9.74 -0.35
N HIS A 20 -20.59 -8.66 -1.11
CA HIS A 20 -19.68 -7.52 -1.07
C HIS A 20 -20.38 -6.20 -1.36
N THR A 21 -19.81 -5.12 -0.83
CA THR A 21 -20.14 -3.75 -1.26
C THR A 21 -18.90 -3.08 -1.84
N VAL A 22 -19.09 -2.28 -2.88
CA VAL A 22 -18.02 -1.52 -3.54
C VAL A 22 -18.41 -0.06 -3.54
N TYR A 23 -17.55 0.80 -3.01
CA TYR A 23 -17.78 2.24 -2.99
C TYR A 23 -16.48 3.02 -3.21
N ARG A 24 -16.62 4.29 -3.59
CA ARG A 24 -15.48 5.20 -3.71
C ARG A 24 -15.22 5.90 -2.39
N ASP A 25 -13.95 6.01 -2.02
CA ASP A 25 -13.56 6.84 -0.89
C ASP A 25 -13.31 8.30 -1.32
N ARG A 26 -13.21 9.17 -0.31
CA ARG A 26 -12.92 10.60 -0.49
C ARG A 26 -11.52 10.91 -1.04
N THR A 27 -10.63 9.91 -1.09
CA THR A 27 -9.27 10.04 -1.64
C THR A 27 -9.18 9.61 -3.10
N GLY A 28 -10.31 9.23 -3.72
CA GLY A 28 -10.35 8.75 -5.10
C GLY A 28 -9.99 7.28 -5.26
N GLY A 29 -9.84 6.55 -4.15
CA GLY A 29 -9.73 5.09 -4.13
C GLY A 29 -11.09 4.40 -4.22
N VAL A 30 -11.06 3.08 -4.43
CA VAL A 30 -12.23 2.22 -4.38
C VAL A 30 -12.05 1.20 -3.28
N VAL A 31 -13.05 1.07 -2.42
CA VAL A 31 -13.05 0.15 -1.30
C VAL A 31 -14.05 -0.96 -1.57
N ILE A 32 -13.62 -2.19 -1.35
CA ILE A 32 -14.41 -3.41 -1.36
C ILE A 32 -14.58 -3.83 0.10
N ARG A 33 -15.81 -4.00 0.58
CA ARG A 33 -16.12 -4.52 1.91
C ARG A 33 -16.83 -5.85 1.82
N GLY A 34 -16.34 -6.83 2.58
CA GLY A 34 -16.98 -8.11 2.82
C GLY A 34 -17.40 -8.18 4.28
N GLU A 35 -18.59 -7.67 4.61
CA GLU A 35 -19.12 -7.69 5.99
C GLU A 35 -19.15 -9.10 6.57
N HIS A 36 -19.63 -10.07 5.79
CA HIS A 36 -19.75 -11.49 6.16
C HIS A 36 -18.42 -12.15 6.58
N VAL A 37 -17.28 -11.62 6.14
CA VAL A 37 -15.94 -12.09 6.54
C VAL A 37 -15.18 -11.09 7.41
N GLN A 38 -15.81 -9.96 7.75
CA GLN A 38 -15.20 -8.85 8.50
C GLN A 38 -13.86 -8.38 7.89
N ARG A 39 -13.79 -8.23 6.56
CA ARG A 39 -12.59 -7.78 5.84
C ARG A 39 -12.91 -6.69 4.84
N TRP A 40 -11.93 -5.82 4.61
CA TRP A 40 -12.00 -4.80 3.57
C TRP A 40 -10.70 -4.75 2.77
N ILE A 41 -10.82 -4.36 1.50
CA ILE A 41 -9.70 -4.07 0.60
C ILE A 41 -9.92 -2.68 0.00
N SER A 42 -8.87 -1.86 -0.09
CA SER A 42 -8.90 -0.63 -0.88
C SER A 42 -7.89 -0.68 -2.02
N LEU A 43 -8.30 -0.11 -3.15
CA LEU A 43 -7.50 0.08 -4.35
C LEU A 43 -7.36 1.59 -4.57
N SER A 44 -6.13 2.07 -4.71
CA SER A 44 -5.84 3.47 -4.98
C SER A 44 -4.81 3.55 -6.10
N ALA A 45 -5.08 4.36 -7.14
CA ALA A 45 -4.10 4.57 -8.19
C ALA A 45 -2.84 5.24 -7.60
N THR A 46 -1.66 4.76 -7.99
CA THR A 46 -0.37 5.32 -7.56
C THR A 46 0.39 5.89 -8.76
N GLY A 47 0.73 7.17 -8.66
CA GLY A 47 1.53 7.87 -9.68
C GLY A 47 0.95 7.81 -11.09
N THR A 48 1.82 7.95 -12.09
CA THR A 48 1.45 7.98 -13.51
C THR A 48 1.68 6.67 -14.26
N ARG A 49 2.30 5.66 -13.63
CA ARG A 49 2.71 4.40 -14.28
C ARG A 49 1.64 3.31 -14.32
N GLY A 50 0.39 3.64 -13.99
CA GLY A 50 -0.69 2.66 -13.96
C GLY A 50 -0.53 1.62 -12.85
N GLU A 51 0.19 1.95 -11.79
CA GLU A 51 0.28 1.12 -10.59
C GLU A 51 -0.95 1.34 -9.71
N VAL A 52 -1.28 0.31 -8.93
CA VAL A 52 -2.33 0.35 -7.91
C VAL A 52 -1.76 -0.07 -6.56
N LEU A 53 -1.96 0.78 -5.56
CA LEU A 53 -1.77 0.44 -4.16
C LEU A 53 -3.00 -0.33 -3.68
N ILE A 54 -2.78 -1.54 -3.21
CA ILE A 54 -3.79 -2.39 -2.60
C ILE A 54 -3.51 -2.43 -1.10
N ARG A 55 -4.51 -2.07 -0.29
CA ARG A 55 -4.46 -2.17 1.17
C ARG A 55 -5.56 -3.08 1.65
N ALA A 56 -5.30 -3.84 2.70
CA ALA A 56 -6.28 -4.71 3.31
C ALA A 56 -6.33 -4.51 4.83
N GLY A 57 -7.52 -4.71 5.38
CA GLY A 57 -7.76 -4.58 6.81
C GLY A 57 -8.98 -5.36 7.29
N ARG A 58 -9.29 -5.18 8.57
CA ARG A 58 -10.45 -5.78 9.23
C ARG A 58 -11.58 -4.77 9.34
N ILE A 59 -12.79 -5.28 9.31
CA ILE A 59 -13.97 -4.54 9.75
C ILE A 59 -14.16 -4.89 11.23
N LEU A 60 -14.35 -3.87 12.06
CA LEU A 60 -14.61 -4.00 13.50
C LEU A 60 -16.10 -4.22 13.75
N ASP A 61 -16.40 -4.72 14.94
CA ASP A 61 -17.77 -4.79 15.43
C ASP A 61 -18.38 -3.37 15.42
N GLY A 62 -19.56 -3.24 14.82
CA GLY A 62 -20.17 -1.93 14.52
C GLY A 62 -19.86 -1.37 13.12
N GLY A 63 -19.20 -2.14 12.25
CA GLY A 63 -19.06 -1.80 10.83
C GLY A 63 -18.01 -0.73 10.52
N THR A 64 -17.12 -0.42 11.47
CA THR A 64 -16.01 0.52 11.24
C THR A 64 -14.83 -0.21 10.62
N SER A 65 -14.26 0.33 9.54
CA SER A 65 -13.03 -0.21 8.95
C SER A 65 -11.82 0.14 9.82
N ALA A 66 -11.14 -0.87 10.35
CA ALA A 66 -9.87 -0.68 11.05
C ALA A 66 -8.77 -0.21 10.08
N PRO A 67 -7.67 0.40 10.56
CA PRO A 67 -6.53 0.74 9.73
C PRO A 67 -5.98 -0.46 8.95
N ALA A 68 -5.40 -0.18 7.78
CA ALA A 68 -4.76 -1.21 6.96
C ALA A 68 -3.65 -1.91 7.76
N ARG A 69 -3.60 -3.25 7.64
CA ARG A 69 -2.58 -4.08 8.29
C ARG A 69 -1.60 -4.70 7.31
N ALA A 70 -2.00 -4.79 6.04
CA ALA A 70 -1.18 -5.29 4.95
C ALA A 70 -1.38 -4.41 3.71
N GLU A 71 -0.32 -4.21 2.93
CA GLU A 71 -0.32 -3.40 1.71
C GLU A 71 0.63 -3.97 0.66
N THR A 72 0.31 -3.78 -0.61
CA THR A 72 1.20 -4.08 -1.75
C THR A 72 0.93 -3.13 -2.91
N VAL A 73 1.89 -2.97 -3.82
CA VAL A 73 1.73 -2.20 -5.07
C VAL A 73 1.94 -3.14 -6.25
N LEU A 74 1.05 -3.05 -7.24
CA LEU A 74 1.09 -3.88 -8.45
C LEU A 74 0.73 -3.04 -9.69
N PRO A 75 1.23 -3.40 -10.88
CA PRO A 75 0.71 -2.84 -12.13
C PRO A 75 -0.76 -3.21 -12.30
N LEU A 76 -1.62 -2.26 -12.67
CA LEU A 76 -3.02 -2.56 -12.99
C LEU A 76 -3.14 -3.46 -14.23
N ALA A 77 -2.13 -3.41 -15.11
CA ALA A 77 -2.01 -4.23 -16.32
C ALA A 77 -1.73 -5.72 -16.06
N SER A 78 -1.36 -6.12 -14.83
CA SER A 78 -1.18 -7.52 -14.42
C SER A 78 -2.43 -8.39 -14.56
N GLY A 79 -3.60 -7.76 -14.72
CA GLY A 79 -4.87 -8.44 -14.90
C GLY A 79 -5.49 -8.93 -13.60
N THR A 80 -6.79 -9.25 -13.66
CA THR A 80 -7.62 -9.49 -12.48
C THR A 80 -7.20 -10.73 -11.70
N GLY A 81 -6.66 -11.77 -12.36
CA GLY A 81 -6.21 -12.99 -11.69
C GLY A 81 -5.02 -12.79 -10.75
N GLU A 82 -4.00 -12.06 -11.20
CA GLU A 82 -2.82 -11.73 -10.39
C GLU A 82 -3.19 -10.80 -9.24
N LEU A 83 -4.01 -9.78 -9.52
CA LEU A 83 -4.54 -8.88 -8.50
C LEU A 83 -5.36 -9.64 -7.44
N ALA A 84 -6.20 -10.59 -7.83
CA ALA A 84 -6.96 -11.42 -6.91
C ALA A 84 -6.05 -12.30 -6.05
N ALA A 85 -5.00 -12.87 -6.63
CA ALA A 85 -4.01 -13.64 -5.88
C ALA A 85 -3.29 -12.79 -4.83
N ALA A 86 -2.91 -11.56 -5.18
CA ALA A 86 -2.30 -10.61 -4.25
C ALA A 86 -3.26 -10.21 -3.12
N CYS A 87 -4.52 -9.91 -3.45
CA CYS A 87 -5.57 -9.63 -2.46
C CYS A 87 -5.74 -10.79 -1.47
N ARG A 88 -5.81 -12.03 -1.95
CA ARG A 88 -5.90 -13.22 -1.08
C ARG A 88 -4.70 -13.37 -0.17
N ARG A 89 -3.48 -13.11 -0.65
CA ARG A 89 -2.26 -13.11 0.18
C ARG A 89 -2.34 -12.07 1.31
N LEU A 90 -2.71 -10.82 0.98
CA LEU A 90 -2.89 -9.78 1.99
C LEU A 90 -3.93 -10.17 3.05
N LEU A 91 -5.06 -10.75 2.64
CA LEU A 91 -6.10 -11.21 3.57
C LEU A 91 -5.63 -12.37 4.46
N ALA A 92 -4.80 -13.28 3.93
CA ALA A 92 -4.19 -14.36 4.70
C ALA A 92 -3.22 -13.81 5.75
N ASP A 93 -2.37 -12.84 5.39
CA ASP A 93 -1.41 -12.20 6.30
C ASP A 93 -2.12 -11.54 7.50
N ILE A 94 -3.28 -10.91 7.25
CA ILE A 94 -4.10 -10.31 8.33
C ILE A 94 -4.61 -11.37 9.31
N THR A 95 -4.96 -12.55 8.80
CA THR A 95 -5.54 -13.62 9.62
C THR A 95 -4.48 -14.26 10.51
N ALA A 96 -3.27 -14.49 9.97
CA ALA A 96 -2.13 -15.02 10.71
C ALA A 96 -1.72 -14.14 11.90
N GLY A 97 -1.88 -12.82 11.80
CA GLY A 97 -1.59 -11.88 12.89
C GLY A 97 -2.64 -11.82 14.01
N THR A 98 -3.75 -12.55 13.88
CA THR A 98 -4.91 -12.48 14.81
C THR A 98 -5.25 -13.79 15.52
N ALA A 99 -4.60 -14.90 15.17
CA ALA A 99 -4.81 -16.15 15.90
C ALA A 99 -4.22 -16.03 17.33
N PRO A 100 -4.98 -16.38 18.38
CA PRO A 100 -4.39 -16.65 19.69
C PRO A 100 -3.36 -17.77 19.50
N GLU A 101 -2.14 -17.56 20.00
CA GLU A 101 -1.12 -18.60 19.99
C GLU A 101 -1.67 -19.80 20.78
N ALA A 102 -1.95 -20.92 20.09
CA ALA A 102 -2.38 -22.15 20.74
C ALA A 102 -1.33 -22.52 21.81
N PRO A 103 -1.71 -23.10 22.96
CA PRO A 103 -0.76 -23.53 23.98
C PRO A 103 0.15 -24.61 23.37
N ARG A 104 1.34 -24.21 22.92
CA ARG A 104 2.37 -25.15 22.49
C ARG A 104 2.99 -25.74 23.75
N ALA A 105 3.02 -27.07 23.79
CA ALA A 105 3.80 -27.82 24.78
C ALA A 105 5.25 -27.27 24.85
N PRO A 106 5.90 -27.32 26.02
CA PRO A 106 7.20 -26.70 26.21
C PRO A 106 8.27 -27.47 25.43
N GLU A 107 8.64 -26.99 24.25
CA GLU A 107 9.87 -27.40 23.58
C GLU A 107 11.05 -26.56 24.06
N PRO A 108 12.24 -27.17 24.22
CA PRO A 108 13.41 -26.51 24.78
C PRO A 108 13.88 -25.36 23.88
N VAL A 109 14.08 -24.22 24.53
CA VAL A 109 14.52 -22.93 23.96
C VAL A 109 15.80 -23.12 23.15
N ARG A 110 15.70 -22.88 21.84
CA ARG A 110 16.84 -22.50 21.00
C ARG A 110 16.64 -21.06 20.57
N ASP A 111 17.37 -20.17 21.22
CA ASP A 111 17.43 -18.75 20.88
C ASP A 111 17.74 -18.56 19.40
N ARG A 112 16.72 -18.14 18.65
CA ARG A 112 16.89 -17.52 17.34
C ARG A 112 16.38 -16.09 17.44
N PRO A 113 17.24 -15.07 17.22
CA PRO A 113 16.81 -13.68 17.28
C PRO A 113 15.82 -13.41 16.14
N ARG A 114 14.57 -13.11 16.49
CA ARG A 114 13.54 -12.62 15.57
C ARG A 114 13.96 -11.21 15.08
N PRO A 115 14.16 -10.96 13.77
CA PRO A 115 14.38 -9.61 13.29
C PRO A 115 13.06 -8.84 13.35
N ARG A 116 12.93 -8.00 14.38
CA ARG A 116 11.83 -7.06 14.57
C ARG A 116 11.98 -5.93 13.54
N LYS A 117 11.50 -6.13 12.32
CA LYS A 117 11.47 -5.06 11.30
C LYS A 117 10.43 -3.99 11.70
N ARG A 118 10.85 -3.02 12.50
CA ARG A 118 10.23 -1.69 12.56
C ARG A 118 10.54 -0.96 11.26
N ALA A 119 9.82 -1.28 10.18
CA ALA A 119 9.92 -0.59 8.90
C ALA A 119 8.95 0.62 8.88
N GLY A 120 9.19 1.61 9.76
CA GLY A 120 8.39 2.84 9.82
C GLY A 120 9.20 4.12 9.60
N THR A 121 10.49 4.10 9.90
CA THR A 121 11.36 5.29 9.87
C THR A 121 12.28 5.36 8.65
N ALA A 122 12.62 4.24 8.03
CA ALA A 122 13.53 4.21 6.87
C ALA A 122 12.93 4.86 5.61
N ARG A 123 11.61 4.75 5.40
CA ARG A 123 10.92 5.41 4.29
C ARG A 123 10.97 6.93 4.42
N ILE A 124 10.81 7.47 5.64
CA ILE A 124 10.82 8.92 5.89
C ILE A 124 12.23 9.50 5.74
N ALA A 125 13.26 8.80 6.26
CA ALA A 125 14.65 9.23 6.10
C ALA A 125 15.08 9.27 4.62
N LEU A 126 14.60 8.34 3.79
CA LEU A 126 14.86 8.32 2.35
C LEU A 126 14.25 9.54 1.65
N TRP A 127 13.03 9.95 2.03
CA TRP A 127 12.39 11.16 1.48
C TRP A 127 13.14 12.44 1.85
N ILE A 128 13.68 12.52 3.07
CA ILE A 128 14.48 13.68 3.50
C ILE A 128 15.75 13.78 2.65
N VAL A 129 16.49 12.67 2.47
CA VAL A 129 17.70 12.65 1.65
C VAL A 129 17.40 13.05 0.20
N LEU A 130 16.30 12.56 -0.37
CA LEU A 130 15.92 12.89 -1.75
C LEU A 130 15.59 14.39 -1.89
N ALA A 131 14.87 14.97 -0.93
CA ALA A 131 14.57 16.39 -0.90
C ALA A 131 15.84 17.25 -0.78
N THR A 132 16.79 16.83 0.06
CA THR A 132 18.08 17.54 0.22
C THR A 132 18.91 17.51 -1.06
N VAL A 133 19.00 16.36 -1.73
CA VAL A 133 19.74 16.23 -3.00
C VAL A 133 19.09 17.05 -4.11
N ALA A 134 17.76 17.08 -4.20
CA ALA A 134 17.05 17.91 -5.16
C ALA A 134 17.28 19.41 -4.92
N SER A 135 17.22 19.86 -3.66
CA SER A 135 17.53 21.26 -3.31
C SER A 135 18.98 21.64 -3.63
N ALA A 136 19.95 20.76 -3.34
CA ALA A 136 21.35 21.01 -3.65
C ALA A 136 21.60 21.10 -5.16
N ALA A 137 20.96 20.24 -5.94
CA ALA A 137 21.04 20.27 -7.40
C ALA A 137 20.49 21.59 -7.96
N VAL A 138 19.28 22.00 -7.53
CA VAL A 138 18.68 23.27 -7.97
C VAL A 138 19.56 24.46 -7.60
N LEU A 139 20.12 24.49 -6.39
CA LEU A 139 21.03 25.55 -5.96
C LEU A 139 22.29 25.60 -6.83
N ALA A 140 22.89 24.44 -7.13
CA ALA A 140 24.06 24.36 -8.00
C ALA A 140 23.74 24.84 -9.43
N THR A 141 22.57 24.47 -9.99
CA THR A 141 22.14 24.96 -11.30
C THR A 141 21.92 26.47 -11.30
N LEU A 142 21.36 27.01 -10.21
CA LEU A 142 21.12 28.45 -10.09
C LEU A 142 22.43 29.25 -10.02
N VAL A 143 23.43 28.74 -9.28
CA VAL A 143 24.76 29.34 -9.17
C VAL A 143 25.54 29.23 -10.49
N ALA A 144 25.43 28.10 -11.18
CA ALA A 144 26.01 27.94 -12.51
C ALA A 144 25.33 28.87 -13.54
N TYR A 145 24.01 29.05 -13.43
CA TYR A 145 23.25 29.94 -14.30
C TYR A 145 23.58 31.42 -14.03
N SER A 146 23.74 31.82 -12.77
CA SER A 146 24.12 33.19 -12.41
C SER A 146 25.56 33.53 -12.78
N SER A 147 26.49 32.57 -12.68
CA SER A 147 27.86 32.76 -13.16
C SER A 147 27.92 32.82 -14.68
N TYR A 148 27.10 32.03 -15.38
CA TYR A 148 26.99 32.08 -16.83
C TYR A 148 26.35 33.39 -17.32
N SER A 149 25.29 33.87 -16.68
CA SER A 149 24.65 35.13 -17.04
C SER A 149 25.52 36.35 -16.73
N ALA A 150 26.32 36.31 -15.67
CA ALA A 150 27.33 37.33 -15.38
C ALA A 150 28.47 37.36 -16.42
N ALA A 151 28.79 36.22 -17.04
CA ALA A 151 29.80 36.13 -18.10
C ALA A 151 29.24 36.48 -19.49
N SER A 152 27.94 36.31 -19.73
CA SER A 152 27.29 36.58 -21.02
C SER A 152 26.62 37.97 -21.13
N GLY A 153 26.66 38.77 -20.07
CA GLY A 153 26.16 40.16 -20.08
C GLY A 153 27.15 41.12 -20.75
N ARG A 154 27.10 41.19 -22.09
CA ARG A 154 27.52 42.35 -22.89
C ARG A 154 26.28 42.99 -23.50
#